data_AF-A0A3Q3W3Z0-F1
#
_entry.id   AF-A0A3Q3W3Z0-F1
#
_cell.length_a   1.000
_cell.length_b   1.000
_cell.length_c   1.000
_cell.angle_alpha   90.00
_cell.angle_beta   90.00
_cell.angle_gamma   90.00
#
_symmetry.space_group_name_H-M   'P 1'
#
loop_
_entity.id
_entity.type
_entity.pdbx_description
1 polymer ?
#
loop_
_entity_poly.entity_id
_entity_poly.type
_entity_poly.pdbx_seq_one_letter_code
_entity_poly.pdbx_strand_id
1 'polypeptide(L)'
;MDEYGKNGPVGMPKEAACASFMCTQQGSECDIWDGQPVCKCRDRCEKEPNFTCASDGMTYYNKCYMDAEACSKGITLSVVTCRFHLTWPNTSPSLPQATTLRPTTAPLQATIPPPSKPEPPIMVSSPTQQIVKVGDIASFLCDVSGQPRPQITWEKWLPEGAERVIMRPNHVRRNMVVTNIGQLVIYNAQPHNSGIYTCTAENPSGSVQANHLLTVLPKEPPKTPEPKNVTRCLPEECQRPPDNSEDCGSELDKVSWFYEHKTNNCFSFTHCNSKSQQPRKLFDTYEECMECCGPQLSGPCGLPTLQGPCKAYEPRWAYSSSQQQCQSFIYGGCEGNDNNFESKEACEETCPYPKKQHCKACKPRGKMVTSFCRSDFVILGRMTELTEERDSGHALVTVEEILKDEKMGLRFFGKEPLEVTFLNMDWNCPCPNITGAASEGQVIIMGNAHEGMAILQPESYVGASSPRRVRKLREVISKNTCDILKAITNSPQ
;
A
#
# COMPACT_ATOMS: atom_id res chain seq x y z
N MET A 1 72.11 3.11 7.52
CA MET A 1 72.40 3.87 6.29
C MET A 1 71.27 3.69 5.31
N ASP A 2 70.22 4.52 5.30
CA ASP A 2 69.59 5.45 6.28
C ASP A 2 68.27 5.95 5.59
N GLU A 3 67.31 6.66 6.18
CA GLU A 3 67.32 7.53 7.37
C GLU A 3 66.15 7.22 8.34
N TYR A 4 66.32 7.62 9.60
CA TYR A 4 65.40 7.41 10.74
C TYR A 4 65.21 5.95 11.17
N GLY A 5 66.33 5.33 11.56
CA GLY A 5 66.30 4.15 12.41
C GLY A 5 65.56 4.41 13.73
N LYS A 6 64.41 3.78 13.90
CA LYS A 6 63.85 3.40 15.20
C LYS A 6 63.54 1.92 15.16
N ASN A 7 64.26 1.14 15.95
CA ASN A 7 63.90 -0.24 16.24
C ASN A 7 62.58 -0.23 17.02
N GLY A 8 61.45 -0.40 16.31
CA GLY A 8 60.19 -0.79 16.95
C GLY A 8 60.37 -2.13 17.66
N PRO A 9 59.67 -2.38 18.77
CA PRO A 9 59.87 -3.57 19.57
C PRO A 9 59.65 -4.83 18.73
N VAL A 10 60.65 -5.72 18.75
CA VAL A 10 60.56 -7.07 18.19
C VAL A 10 59.45 -7.82 18.92
N GLY A 11 58.30 -8.03 18.27
CA GLY A 11 57.17 -8.75 18.87
C GLY A 11 55.75 -8.22 18.60
N MET A 12 55.52 -7.32 17.63
CA MET A 12 54.15 -7.05 17.18
C MET A 12 53.69 -8.10 16.15
N PRO A 13 52.48 -8.70 16.29
CA PRO A 13 51.94 -9.63 15.30
C PRO A 13 51.81 -8.99 13.91
N LYS A 14 51.94 -9.81 12.88
CA LYS A 14 51.58 -9.44 11.51
C LYS A 14 50.12 -8.97 11.46
N GLU A 15 49.83 -8.08 10.51
CA GLU A 15 48.51 -7.60 10.06
C GLU A 15 47.36 -8.47 10.56
N ALA A 16 46.50 -7.90 11.42
CA ALA A 16 45.54 -8.70 12.18
C ALA A 16 44.46 -9.28 11.24
N ALA A 17 44.62 -10.56 10.90
CA ALA A 17 43.84 -11.25 9.90
C ALA A 17 42.83 -12.20 10.54
N CYS A 18 41.63 -12.28 9.95
CA CYS A 18 40.59 -13.22 10.34
C CYS A 18 40.98 -14.71 10.24
N ALA A 19 42.13 -15.04 9.65
CA ALA A 19 42.62 -16.41 9.50
C ALA A 19 42.90 -17.14 10.84
N SER A 20 43.06 -16.42 11.95
CA SER A 20 43.26 -17.00 13.29
C SER A 20 42.30 -16.46 14.36
N PHE A 21 41.35 -15.60 13.98
CA PHE A 21 40.38 -15.02 14.89
C PHE A 21 39.03 -15.75 14.77
N MET A 22 38.72 -16.56 15.78
CA MET A 22 37.49 -17.36 15.81
C MET A 22 36.37 -16.62 16.53
N CYS A 23 35.29 -16.35 15.80
CA CYS A 23 34.07 -15.81 16.37
C CYS A 23 33.25 -16.90 17.06
N THR A 24 32.97 -16.71 18.35
CA THR A 24 32.24 -17.67 19.19
C THR A 24 30.73 -17.51 19.12
N GLN A 25 30.24 -16.35 18.65
CA GLN A 25 28.82 -16.08 18.51
C GLN A 25 28.29 -16.70 17.21
N GLN A 26 27.19 -17.46 17.33
CA GLN A 26 26.51 -18.04 16.18
C GLN A 26 26.14 -16.98 15.15
N GLY A 27 26.40 -17.27 13.86
CA GLY A 27 26.07 -16.36 12.76
C GLY A 27 26.88 -15.07 12.69
N SER A 28 27.94 -14.97 13.49
CA SER A 28 28.94 -13.93 13.30
C SER A 28 30.09 -14.43 12.42
N GLU A 29 30.50 -13.60 11.48
CA GLU A 29 31.70 -13.77 10.67
C GLU A 29 32.75 -12.74 11.12
N CYS A 30 34.03 -13.08 10.96
CA CYS A 30 35.10 -12.14 11.24
C CYS A 30 35.23 -11.13 10.09
N ASP A 31 35.18 -9.85 10.44
CA ASP A 31 35.43 -8.71 9.56
C ASP A 31 36.58 -7.86 10.15
N ILE A 32 37.36 -7.19 9.31
CA ILE A 32 38.49 -6.38 9.78
C ILE A 32 38.02 -4.94 9.94
N TRP A 33 38.01 -4.45 11.18
CA TRP A 33 37.62 -3.09 11.52
C TRP A 33 38.79 -2.36 12.18
N ASP A 34 39.20 -1.23 11.61
CA ASP A 34 40.36 -0.42 12.03
C ASP A 34 41.66 -1.24 12.28
N GLY A 35 41.93 -2.18 11.39
CA GLY A 35 43.13 -3.04 11.47
C GLY A 35 43.07 -4.12 12.56
N GLN A 36 41.91 -4.37 13.16
CA GLN A 36 41.67 -5.47 14.11
C GLN A 36 40.51 -6.36 13.65
N PRO A 37 40.57 -7.69 13.86
CA PRO A 37 39.45 -8.58 13.57
C PRO A 37 38.32 -8.39 14.61
N VAL A 38 37.10 -8.21 14.12
CA VAL A 38 35.89 -8.02 14.91
C VAL A 38 34.81 -8.97 14.40
N CYS A 39 34.06 -9.58 15.31
CA CYS A 39 32.92 -10.42 14.94
C CYS A 39 31.72 -9.55 14.60
N LYS A 40 31.17 -9.72 13.39
CA LYS A 40 29.95 -9.05 12.94
C LYS A 40 28.92 -10.07 12.49
N CYS A 41 27.65 -9.75 12.71
CA CYS A 41 26.55 -10.59 12.26
C CYS A 41 26.46 -10.62 10.73
N ARG A 42 26.03 -11.76 10.19
CA ARG A 42 26.01 -12.01 8.76
C ARG A 42 24.80 -11.36 8.08
N ASP A 43 25.00 -10.21 7.45
CA ASP A 43 23.93 -9.43 6.81
C ASP A 43 23.44 -9.99 5.46
N ARG A 44 24.06 -11.04 4.92
CA ARG A 44 23.76 -11.59 3.59
C ARG A 44 23.72 -13.11 3.59
N CYS A 45 22.62 -13.65 3.08
CA CYS A 45 22.38 -15.08 2.96
C CYS A 45 22.00 -15.49 1.54
N GLU A 46 22.32 -16.73 1.19
CA GLU A 46 21.97 -17.34 -0.09
C GLU A 46 20.45 -17.41 -0.25
N LYS A 47 19.99 -17.30 -1.51
CA LYS A 47 18.57 -17.17 -1.87
C LYS A 47 17.86 -18.51 -2.10
N GLU A 48 18.54 -19.63 -1.90
CA GLU A 48 17.93 -20.94 -2.04
C GLU A 48 17.12 -21.29 -0.78
N PRO A 49 15.83 -21.67 -0.92
CA PRO A 49 14.96 -21.97 0.22
C PRO A 49 15.30 -23.34 0.80
N ASN A 50 15.88 -23.35 2.00
CA ASN A 50 16.21 -24.57 2.74
C ASN A 50 15.79 -24.41 4.21
N PHE A 51 14.46 -24.39 4.40
CA PHE A 51 13.83 -23.98 5.66
C PHE A 51 14.41 -24.70 6.88
N THR A 52 14.79 -23.92 7.89
CA THR A 52 15.51 -24.40 9.08
C THR A 52 14.77 -23.95 10.33
N CYS A 53 14.49 -24.88 11.25
CA CYS A 53 13.79 -24.56 12.50
C CYS A 53 14.77 -24.41 13.68
N ALA A 54 14.46 -23.45 14.55
CA ALA A 54 15.29 -23.07 15.69
C ALA A 54 14.67 -23.47 17.03
N SER A 55 15.51 -23.49 18.06
CA SER A 55 15.12 -23.79 19.46
C SER A 55 14.17 -22.78 20.10
N ASP A 56 13.95 -21.62 19.49
CA ASP A 56 12.92 -20.63 19.89
C ASP A 56 11.51 -20.98 19.36
N GLY A 57 11.40 -22.01 18.51
CA GLY A 57 10.15 -22.43 17.88
C GLY A 57 9.84 -21.75 16.55
N MET A 58 10.76 -20.92 16.01
CA MET A 58 10.58 -20.25 14.72
C MET A 58 11.20 -21.04 13.55
N THR A 59 10.65 -20.83 12.35
CA THR A 59 11.16 -21.40 11.09
C THR A 59 11.75 -20.28 10.24
N TYR A 60 13.02 -20.46 9.85
CA TYR A 60 13.80 -19.51 9.07
C TYR A 60 13.93 -19.96 7.62
N TYR A 61 14.03 -18.99 6.70
CA TYR A 61 14.11 -19.22 5.25
C TYR A 61 15.23 -20.20 4.86
N ASN A 62 16.38 -20.08 5.52
CA ASN A 62 17.41 -21.10 5.60
C ASN A 62 18.28 -20.91 6.85
N LYS A 63 19.20 -21.86 7.12
CA LYS A 63 20.08 -21.84 8.30
C LYS A 63 20.88 -20.54 8.41
N CYS A 64 21.28 -19.94 7.30
CA CYS A 64 22.01 -18.67 7.32
C CYS A 64 21.17 -17.54 7.94
N TYR A 65 19.89 -17.42 7.58
CA TYR A 65 18.98 -16.43 8.19
C TYR A 65 18.73 -16.74 9.68
N MET A 66 18.66 -18.01 10.07
CA MET A 66 18.56 -18.41 11.47
C MET A 66 19.80 -17.99 12.28
N ASP A 67 20.99 -18.25 11.75
CA ASP A 67 22.25 -17.91 12.38
C ASP A 67 22.41 -16.38 12.48
N ALA A 68 22.07 -15.63 11.41
CA ALA A 68 22.14 -14.17 11.38
C ALA A 68 21.21 -13.51 12.41
N GLU A 69 19.99 -14.03 12.57
CA GLU A 69 19.03 -13.52 13.56
C GLU A 69 19.40 -13.91 15.00
N ALA A 70 20.01 -15.09 15.20
CA ALA A 70 20.60 -15.45 16.48
C ALA A 70 21.71 -14.45 16.87
N CYS A 71 22.55 -14.09 15.89
CA CYS A 71 23.60 -13.10 16.07
C CYS A 71 23.04 -11.71 16.43
N SER A 72 22.09 -11.18 15.62
CA SER A 72 21.55 -9.83 15.81
C SER A 72 20.90 -9.63 17.20
N LYS A 73 20.31 -10.71 17.75
CA LYS A 73 19.67 -10.74 19.07
C LYS A 73 20.59 -11.14 20.23
N GLY A 74 21.85 -11.49 19.97
CA GLY A 74 22.78 -11.93 21.02
C GLY A 74 22.44 -13.29 21.65
N ILE A 75 21.68 -14.14 20.94
CA ILE A 75 21.19 -15.44 21.43
C ILE A 75 21.86 -16.59 20.67
N THR A 76 21.68 -17.81 21.15
CA THR A 76 22.11 -19.03 20.44
C THR A 76 20.87 -19.88 20.12
N LEU A 77 20.64 -20.11 18.84
CA LEU A 77 19.53 -20.87 18.29
C LEU A 77 20.06 -22.20 17.74
N SER A 78 19.89 -23.30 18.48
CA SER A 78 20.24 -24.61 17.92
C SER A 78 19.25 -24.97 16.80
N VAL A 79 19.76 -25.56 15.72
CA VAL A 79 18.90 -26.22 14.73
C VAL A 79 18.21 -27.37 15.44
N VAL A 80 16.90 -27.28 15.60
CA VAL A 80 16.08 -28.37 16.12
C VAL A 80 15.43 -29.09 14.94
N THR A 81 15.15 -30.38 15.10
CA THR A 81 14.21 -31.06 14.22
C THR A 81 12.90 -30.28 14.22
N CYS A 82 12.50 -29.74 13.08
CA CYS A 82 11.25 -29.01 12.94
C CYS A 82 10.12 -29.86 13.52
N ARG A 83 9.46 -29.38 14.59
CA ARG A 83 8.37 -30.11 15.28
C ARG A 83 7.23 -30.46 14.32
N PHE A 84 7.11 -29.66 13.26
CA PHE A 84 6.50 -30.05 11.99
C PHE A 84 7.56 -29.90 10.89
N HIS A 85 7.96 -30.98 10.23
CA HIS A 85 8.31 -30.83 8.82
C HIS A 85 7.09 -30.18 8.15
N LEU A 86 7.26 -29.14 7.30
CA LEU A 86 6.14 -28.46 6.63
C LEU A 86 5.54 -29.30 5.48
N THR A 87 5.31 -30.57 5.76
CA THR A 87 4.37 -31.48 5.13
C THR A 87 3.25 -31.77 6.14
N TRP A 88 2.29 -30.86 6.27
CA TRP A 88 1.01 -31.12 6.96
C TRP A 88 0.17 -32.18 6.19
N PRO A 89 -0.88 -32.82 6.76
CA PRO A 89 -1.57 -32.61 8.05
C PRO A 89 -1.29 -33.76 9.08
N ASN A 90 -1.79 -33.82 10.33
CA ASN A 90 -2.50 -32.91 11.24
C ASN A 90 -2.13 -33.32 12.70
N THR A 91 -2.04 -32.46 13.72
CA THR A 91 -3.15 -32.00 14.60
C THR A 91 -2.56 -31.05 15.66
N SER A 92 -3.32 -30.04 16.11
CA SER A 92 -3.12 -29.48 17.45
C SER A 92 -4.01 -30.23 18.44
N PRO A 93 -3.49 -30.57 19.63
CA PRO A 93 -4.15 -30.05 20.82
C PRO A 93 -3.17 -29.40 21.80
N SER A 94 -3.62 -28.30 22.41
CA SER A 94 -3.08 -27.65 23.63
C SER A 94 -1.56 -27.66 23.84
N LEU A 95 -0.92 -26.49 23.71
CA LEU A 95 0.45 -26.22 24.15
C LEU A 95 0.72 -26.77 25.58
N PRO A 96 1.63 -27.74 25.77
CA PRO A 96 2.04 -28.15 27.10
C PRO A 96 2.98 -27.09 27.70
N GLN A 97 2.71 -26.66 28.94
CA GLN A 97 3.37 -25.53 29.60
C GLN A 97 4.83 -25.75 30.04
N ALA A 98 5.48 -26.88 29.70
CA ALA A 98 6.89 -27.13 29.99
C ALA A 98 7.53 -28.14 29.03
N THR A 99 8.84 -28.04 28.83
CA THR A 99 9.67 -29.01 28.11
C THR A 99 10.33 -30.00 29.08
N THR A 100 10.47 -31.26 28.68
CA THR A 100 11.13 -32.32 29.47
C THR A 100 12.47 -32.73 28.87
N LEU A 101 13.44 -33.07 29.73
CA LEU A 101 14.84 -33.34 29.39
C LEU A 101 15.11 -34.65 28.63
N ARG A 102 14.10 -35.35 28.11
CA ARG A 102 14.28 -36.62 27.37
C ARG A 102 13.35 -36.69 26.15
N PRO A 103 13.88 -37.00 24.95
CA PRO A 103 13.05 -37.18 23.76
C PRO A 103 12.37 -38.56 23.77
N THR A 104 11.08 -38.60 23.41
CA THR A 104 10.42 -39.85 23.05
C THR A 104 10.84 -40.24 21.63
N THR A 105 11.53 -41.36 21.48
CA THR A 105 11.87 -41.93 20.17
C THR A 105 10.61 -42.26 19.38
N ALA A 106 10.54 -41.81 18.12
CA ALA A 106 9.48 -42.21 17.20
C ALA A 106 9.54 -43.73 16.94
N PRO A 107 8.39 -44.43 16.86
CA PRO A 107 8.38 -45.84 16.50
C PRO A 107 8.76 -46.03 15.03
N LEU A 108 9.55 -47.09 14.77
CA LEU A 108 9.91 -47.54 13.43
C LEU A 108 8.67 -47.89 12.61
N GLN A 109 8.68 -47.50 11.34
CA GLN A 109 7.86 -48.01 10.22
C GLN A 109 6.54 -48.71 10.61
N ALA A 110 5.49 -47.91 10.83
CA ALA A 110 4.13 -48.43 10.83
C ALA A 110 3.63 -48.61 9.39
N THR A 111 3.05 -49.78 9.15
CA THR A 111 2.34 -50.22 7.93
C THR A 111 1.45 -49.14 7.32
N ILE A 112 1.39 -49.08 5.99
CA ILE A 112 0.44 -48.25 5.23
C ILE A 112 -0.98 -48.43 5.82
N PRO A 113 -1.62 -47.39 6.38
CA PRO A 113 -3.01 -47.47 6.80
C PRO A 113 -3.91 -47.75 5.58
N PRO A 114 -5.05 -48.43 5.74
CA PRO A 114 -6.03 -48.54 4.65
C PRO A 114 -6.43 -47.12 4.17
N PRO A 115 -6.76 -46.95 2.88
CA PRO A 115 -7.12 -45.63 2.36
C PRO A 115 -8.26 -45.03 3.18
N SER A 116 -8.03 -43.86 3.76
CA SER A 116 -9.11 -43.08 4.36
C SER A 116 -10.16 -42.80 3.28
N LYS A 117 -11.44 -42.82 3.66
CA LYS A 117 -12.52 -42.57 2.70
C LYS A 117 -12.33 -41.15 2.12
N PRO A 118 -12.44 -40.97 0.80
CA PRO A 118 -12.44 -39.64 0.22
C PRO A 118 -13.61 -38.80 0.78
N GLU A 119 -13.32 -37.59 1.22
CA GLU A 119 -14.26 -36.65 1.85
C GLU A 119 -14.30 -35.36 1.01
N PRO A 120 -15.49 -34.88 0.59
CA PRO A 120 -15.63 -33.63 -0.14
C PRO A 120 -15.17 -32.44 0.72
N PRO A 121 -14.81 -31.30 0.10
CA PRO A 121 -14.38 -30.14 0.84
C PRO A 121 -15.54 -29.50 1.60
N ILE A 122 -15.31 -29.12 2.86
CA ILE A 122 -16.25 -28.44 3.73
C ILE A 122 -15.64 -27.13 4.24
N MET A 123 -16.43 -26.06 4.22
CA MET A 123 -16.05 -24.78 4.83
C MET A 123 -16.00 -24.94 6.35
N VAL A 124 -14.86 -24.62 6.96
CA VAL A 124 -14.66 -24.66 8.42
C VAL A 124 -15.02 -23.31 9.04
N SER A 125 -14.75 -22.21 8.33
CA SER A 125 -15.19 -20.86 8.68
C SER A 125 -16.32 -20.35 7.77
N SER A 126 -17.29 -19.62 8.32
CA SER A 126 -18.32 -18.91 7.54
C SER A 126 -17.71 -17.75 6.73
N PRO A 127 -18.34 -17.33 5.61
CA PRO A 127 -17.86 -16.20 4.84
C PRO A 127 -17.89 -14.91 5.67
N THR A 128 -16.85 -14.09 5.53
CA THR A 128 -16.66 -12.86 6.31
C THR A 128 -16.77 -11.61 5.43
N GLN A 129 -17.40 -10.57 5.97
CA GLN A 129 -17.30 -9.21 5.45
C GLN A 129 -16.12 -8.49 6.10
N GLN A 130 -15.34 -7.73 5.33
CA GLN A 130 -14.29 -6.86 5.84
C GLN A 130 -14.46 -5.44 5.30
N ILE A 131 -14.40 -4.48 6.22
CA ILE A 131 -14.42 -3.05 5.91
C ILE A 131 -13.04 -2.49 6.26
N VAL A 132 -12.38 -1.86 5.30
CA VAL A 132 -11.03 -1.28 5.43
C VAL A 132 -11.01 0.14 4.87
N LYS A 133 -10.04 0.97 5.23
CA LYS A 133 -9.87 2.30 4.61
C LYS A 133 -8.88 2.23 3.44
N VAL A 134 -8.90 3.24 2.58
CA VAL A 134 -7.91 3.34 1.49
C VAL A 134 -6.47 3.39 2.05
N GLY A 135 -5.65 2.45 1.57
CA GLY A 135 -4.28 2.23 2.01
C GLY A 135 -4.11 1.07 3.01
N ASP A 136 -5.17 0.61 3.66
CA ASP A 136 -5.09 -0.51 4.61
C ASP A 136 -4.89 -1.87 3.88
N ILE A 137 -4.53 -2.91 4.64
CA ILE A 137 -4.43 -4.28 4.13
C ILE A 137 -5.73 -5.03 4.43
N ALA A 138 -6.37 -5.57 3.39
CA ALA A 138 -7.50 -6.51 3.54
C ALA A 138 -7.03 -7.96 3.37
N SER A 139 -7.64 -8.89 4.08
CA SER A 139 -7.27 -10.30 3.98
C SER A 139 -8.42 -11.25 4.31
N PHE A 140 -8.67 -12.21 3.42
CA PHE A 140 -9.66 -13.27 3.62
C PHE A 140 -8.98 -14.63 3.66
N LEU A 141 -9.22 -15.39 4.72
CA LEU A 141 -8.79 -16.78 4.84
C LEU A 141 -9.95 -17.70 4.43
N CYS A 142 -9.73 -18.55 3.43
CA CYS A 142 -10.66 -19.61 3.06
C CYS A 142 -10.29 -20.86 3.87
N ASP A 143 -10.87 -21.02 5.07
CA ASP A 143 -10.61 -22.18 5.93
C ASP A 143 -11.48 -23.37 5.51
N VAL A 144 -10.85 -24.42 4.97
CA VAL A 144 -11.52 -25.56 4.32
C VAL A 144 -10.83 -26.87 4.69
N SER A 145 -11.63 -27.86 5.09
CA SER A 145 -11.21 -29.24 5.33
C SER A 145 -11.68 -30.17 4.21
N GLY A 146 -10.95 -31.25 3.92
CA GLY A 146 -11.33 -32.25 2.92
C GLY A 146 -10.22 -33.26 2.65
N GLN A 147 -10.56 -34.45 2.14
CA GLN A 147 -9.62 -35.54 1.85
C GLN A 147 -9.84 -36.11 0.43
N PRO A 148 -8.87 -36.00 -0.50
CA PRO A 148 -7.58 -35.30 -0.41
C PRO A 148 -7.71 -33.79 -0.13
N ARG A 149 -6.64 -33.17 0.37
CA ARG A 149 -6.61 -31.73 0.69
C ARG A 149 -7.04 -30.91 -0.55
N PRO A 150 -8.05 -30.03 -0.45
CA PRO A 150 -8.55 -29.29 -1.60
C PRO A 150 -7.56 -28.24 -2.09
N GLN A 151 -7.59 -27.98 -3.40
CA GLN A 151 -6.93 -26.83 -4.00
C GLN A 151 -7.83 -25.61 -3.85
N ILE A 152 -7.29 -24.54 -3.28
CA ILE A 152 -8.01 -23.27 -3.06
C ILE A 152 -7.66 -22.31 -4.19
N THR A 153 -8.68 -21.70 -4.77
CA THR A 153 -8.57 -20.62 -5.75
C THR A 153 -9.48 -19.47 -5.37
N TRP A 154 -9.15 -18.27 -5.83
CA TRP A 154 -9.93 -17.05 -5.57
C TRP A 154 -10.32 -16.39 -6.88
N GLU A 155 -11.56 -15.92 -6.98
CA GLU A 155 -12.02 -15.06 -8.07
C GLU A 155 -12.64 -13.78 -7.50
N LYS A 156 -12.46 -12.65 -8.20
CA LYS A 156 -13.22 -11.42 -7.92
C LYS A 156 -14.44 -11.44 -8.82
N TRP A 157 -15.62 -11.29 -8.25
CA TRP A 157 -16.84 -11.15 -9.03
C TRP A 157 -16.82 -9.83 -9.80
N LEU A 158 -17.14 -9.89 -11.09
CA LEU A 158 -17.11 -8.78 -12.03
C LEU A 158 -18.42 -8.76 -12.84
N PRO A 159 -18.88 -7.57 -13.29
CA PRO A 159 -20.08 -7.46 -14.13
C PRO A 159 -19.94 -8.23 -15.45
N GLU A 160 -21.08 -8.61 -16.03
CA GLU A 160 -21.13 -9.42 -17.26
C GLU A 160 -20.37 -8.76 -18.43
N GLY A 161 -19.54 -9.56 -19.10
CA GLY A 161 -18.65 -9.10 -20.19
C GLY A 161 -17.20 -8.83 -19.77
N ALA A 162 -16.89 -8.76 -18.47
CA ALA A 162 -15.51 -8.65 -17.98
C ALA A 162 -14.77 -10.00 -17.96
N GLU A 163 -13.44 -9.97 -18.10
CA GLU A 163 -12.59 -11.17 -18.09
C GLU A 163 -12.56 -11.81 -16.69
N ARG A 164 -13.09 -13.04 -16.58
CA ARG A 164 -13.02 -13.84 -15.34
C ARG A 164 -11.60 -14.37 -15.16
N VAL A 165 -10.95 -14.00 -14.06
CA VAL A 165 -9.56 -14.40 -13.77
C VAL A 165 -9.46 -15.10 -12.42
N ILE A 166 -8.99 -16.34 -12.47
CA ILE A 166 -8.82 -17.23 -11.32
C ILE A 166 -7.41 -17.03 -10.74
N MET A 167 -7.35 -16.55 -9.50
CA MET A 167 -6.12 -16.38 -8.73
C MET A 167 -5.79 -17.69 -8.01
N ARG A 168 -4.59 -18.22 -8.26
CA ARG A 168 -4.07 -19.46 -7.68
C ARG A 168 -2.98 -19.15 -6.65
N PRO A 169 -2.67 -20.05 -5.71
CA PRO A 169 -1.56 -19.87 -4.78
C PRO A 169 -0.26 -19.50 -5.49
N ASN A 170 0.47 -18.54 -4.94
CA ASN A 170 1.69 -17.92 -5.49
C ASN A 170 1.46 -17.05 -6.76
N HIS A 171 0.22 -16.79 -7.18
CA HIS A 171 -0.09 -15.80 -8.20
C HIS A 171 -0.21 -14.41 -7.52
N VAL A 172 0.58 -13.46 -7.99
CA VAL A 172 0.44 -12.02 -7.68
C VAL A 172 -0.31 -11.37 -8.83
N ARG A 173 -1.25 -10.46 -8.54
CA ARG A 173 -1.95 -9.67 -9.56
C ARG A 173 -2.21 -8.26 -9.03
N ARG A 174 -1.48 -7.27 -9.55
CA ARG A 174 -1.45 -5.89 -9.00
C ARG A 174 -1.12 -5.97 -7.49
N ASN A 175 -1.97 -5.38 -6.65
CA ASN A 175 -1.86 -5.34 -5.20
C ASN A 175 -2.41 -6.59 -4.48
N MET A 176 -2.78 -7.65 -5.20
CA MET A 176 -3.44 -8.85 -4.64
C MET A 176 -2.53 -10.09 -4.73
N VAL A 177 -2.48 -10.89 -3.65
CA VAL A 177 -1.66 -12.10 -3.55
C VAL A 177 -2.47 -13.23 -2.93
N VAL A 178 -2.42 -14.44 -3.51
CA VAL A 178 -2.94 -15.67 -2.88
C VAL A 178 -1.79 -16.48 -2.30
N THR A 179 -1.83 -16.71 -1.00
CA THR A 179 -0.82 -17.47 -0.25
C THR A 179 -0.94 -18.99 -0.46
N ASN A 180 0.10 -19.73 -0.08
CA ASN A 180 0.11 -21.20 -0.06
C ASN A 180 -0.86 -21.83 0.96
N ILE A 181 -1.43 -21.05 1.87
CA ILE A 181 -2.48 -21.47 2.82
C ILE A 181 -3.89 -21.13 2.33
N GLY A 182 -4.04 -20.57 1.12
CA GLY A 182 -5.36 -20.21 0.57
C GLY A 182 -5.93 -18.90 1.10
N GLN A 183 -5.14 -18.09 1.81
CA GLN A 183 -5.51 -16.72 2.18
C GLN A 183 -5.27 -15.78 0.99
N LEU A 184 -6.29 -14.98 0.64
CA LEU A 184 -6.18 -13.82 -0.25
C LEU A 184 -5.78 -12.60 0.58
N VAL A 185 -4.75 -11.89 0.15
CA VAL A 185 -4.26 -10.65 0.77
C VAL A 185 -4.27 -9.54 -0.27
N ILE A 186 -4.77 -8.37 0.10
CA ILE A 186 -4.91 -7.18 -0.75
C ILE A 186 -4.18 -6.04 -0.03
N TYR A 187 -3.02 -5.67 -0.53
CA TYR A 187 -2.21 -4.56 -0.03
C TYR A 187 -2.71 -3.23 -0.60
N ASN A 188 -2.47 -2.10 0.08
CA ASN A 188 -2.88 -0.76 -0.37
C ASN A 188 -4.33 -0.77 -0.93
N ALA A 189 -5.31 -1.20 -0.12
CA ALA A 189 -6.66 -1.44 -0.62
C ALA A 189 -7.24 -0.14 -1.22
N GLN A 190 -7.73 -0.22 -2.47
CA GLN A 190 -8.31 0.90 -3.21
C GLN A 190 -9.82 0.73 -3.38
N PRO A 191 -10.60 1.81 -3.65
CA PRO A 191 -12.05 1.70 -3.84
C PRO A 191 -12.45 0.67 -4.90
N HIS A 192 -11.66 0.55 -5.98
CA HIS A 192 -11.87 -0.44 -7.06
C HIS A 192 -11.61 -1.91 -6.64
N ASN A 193 -10.92 -2.15 -5.51
CA ASN A 193 -10.80 -3.49 -4.94
C ASN A 193 -12.12 -3.93 -4.26
N SER A 194 -13.02 -3.01 -3.91
CA SER A 194 -14.33 -3.36 -3.34
C SER A 194 -15.12 -4.32 -4.24
N GLY A 195 -15.90 -5.20 -3.63
CA GLY A 195 -16.69 -6.22 -4.32
C GLY A 195 -16.67 -7.58 -3.61
N ILE A 196 -17.26 -8.58 -4.27
CA ILE A 196 -17.32 -9.94 -3.76
C ILE A 196 -16.10 -10.73 -4.27
N TYR A 197 -15.42 -11.40 -3.34
CA TYR A 197 -14.34 -12.34 -3.59
C TYR A 197 -14.80 -13.74 -3.23
N THR A 198 -14.91 -14.60 -4.22
CA THR A 198 -15.34 -15.99 -4.03
C THR A 198 -14.10 -16.87 -3.91
N CYS A 199 -13.95 -17.58 -2.78
CA CYS A 199 -13.01 -18.69 -2.72
C CYS A 199 -13.70 -19.97 -3.18
N THR A 200 -13.02 -20.74 -4.03
CA THR A 200 -13.45 -22.06 -4.49
C THR A 200 -12.42 -23.07 -4.03
N ALA A 201 -12.85 -24.09 -3.31
CA ALA A 201 -12.02 -25.17 -2.82
C ALA A 201 -12.48 -26.50 -3.42
N GLU A 202 -11.60 -27.14 -4.19
CA GLU A 202 -11.94 -28.31 -5.01
C GLU A 202 -11.01 -29.50 -4.70
N ASN A 203 -11.59 -30.69 -4.57
CA ASN A 203 -10.86 -31.96 -4.54
C ASN A 203 -11.58 -33.02 -5.41
N PRO A 204 -10.99 -34.21 -5.65
CA PRO A 204 -11.62 -35.26 -6.45
C PRO A 204 -12.97 -35.80 -5.95
N SER A 205 -13.42 -35.39 -4.76
CA SER A 205 -14.68 -35.80 -4.12
C SER A 205 -15.74 -34.70 -4.12
N GLY A 206 -15.41 -33.47 -4.50
CA GLY A 206 -16.37 -32.37 -4.62
C GLY A 206 -15.71 -30.99 -4.67
N SER A 207 -16.56 -29.96 -4.75
CA SER A 207 -16.16 -28.56 -4.71
C SER A 207 -17.11 -27.78 -3.80
N VAL A 208 -16.58 -26.78 -3.10
CA VAL A 208 -17.33 -25.86 -2.24
C VAL A 208 -16.87 -24.42 -2.47
N GLN A 209 -17.79 -23.47 -2.33
CA GLN A 209 -17.54 -22.05 -2.57
C GLN A 209 -18.03 -21.19 -1.40
N ALA A 210 -17.34 -20.08 -1.14
CA ALA A 210 -17.72 -19.08 -0.15
C ALA A 210 -17.44 -17.65 -0.64
N ASN A 211 -18.40 -16.74 -0.41
CA ASN A 211 -18.38 -15.36 -0.90
C ASN A 211 -18.00 -14.38 0.23
N HIS A 212 -16.83 -13.77 0.13
CA HIS A 212 -16.36 -12.75 1.06
C HIS A 212 -16.59 -11.35 0.49
N LEU A 213 -17.13 -10.43 1.29
CA LEU A 213 -17.41 -9.06 0.86
C LEU A 213 -16.32 -8.12 1.34
N LEU A 214 -15.71 -7.38 0.40
CA LEU A 214 -14.80 -6.27 0.70
C LEU A 214 -15.47 -4.93 0.44
N THR A 215 -15.44 -4.05 1.44
CA THR A 215 -15.74 -2.62 1.28
C THR A 215 -14.51 -1.81 1.64
N VAL A 216 -13.94 -1.12 0.65
CA VAL A 216 -12.85 -0.17 0.87
C VAL A 216 -13.45 1.23 0.98
N LEU A 217 -13.48 1.75 2.21
CA LEU A 217 -13.91 3.12 2.48
C LEU A 217 -12.85 4.10 1.96
N PRO A 218 -13.20 5.07 1.11
CA PRO A 218 -12.29 6.19 0.84
C PRO A 218 -11.92 6.86 2.16
N LYS A 219 -10.66 7.32 2.28
CA LYS A 219 -10.34 8.39 3.24
C LYS A 219 -11.20 9.61 2.89
N GLU A 220 -11.52 10.41 3.90
CA GLU A 220 -12.54 11.48 3.91
C GLU A 220 -12.73 12.20 2.55
N PRO A 221 -13.99 12.49 2.15
CA PRO A 221 -14.35 12.75 0.76
C PRO A 221 -13.49 13.85 0.10
N PRO A 222 -12.89 13.57 -1.08
CA PRO A 222 -11.99 14.50 -1.73
C PRO A 222 -12.71 15.75 -2.23
N LYS A 223 -12.16 16.93 -1.90
CA LYS A 223 -12.63 18.23 -2.40
C LYS A 223 -11.84 18.69 -3.64
N THR A 224 -12.28 18.34 -4.87
CA THR A 224 -11.89 18.92 -6.20
C THR A 224 -12.56 18.10 -7.35
N PRO A 225 -12.58 18.51 -8.64
CA PRO A 225 -13.00 19.79 -9.23
C PRO A 225 -13.86 19.62 -10.53
N GLU A 226 -14.11 20.74 -11.25
CA GLU A 226 -14.69 20.89 -12.61
C GLU A 226 -16.17 20.49 -12.91
N PRO A 227 -17.00 21.43 -13.41
CA PRO A 227 -18.39 21.16 -13.79
C PRO A 227 -18.50 20.75 -15.27
N LYS A 228 -19.11 19.60 -15.52
CA LYS A 228 -19.83 19.34 -16.78
C LYS A 228 -21.32 19.54 -16.51
N ASN A 229 -22.06 20.04 -17.51
CA ASN A 229 -23.48 20.35 -17.35
C ASN A 229 -24.31 19.08 -17.12
N VAL A 230 -24.65 18.81 -15.86
CA VAL A 230 -25.59 17.75 -15.46
C VAL A 230 -26.95 18.36 -15.12
N THR A 231 -28.01 17.70 -15.58
CA THR A 231 -29.40 18.12 -15.39
C THR A 231 -29.78 18.06 -13.91
N ARG A 232 -30.33 19.15 -13.38
CA ARG A 232 -30.69 19.29 -11.96
C ARG A 232 -31.77 18.27 -11.54
N CYS A 233 -31.55 17.63 -10.40
CA CYS A 233 -32.55 16.84 -9.70
C CYS A 233 -33.46 17.70 -8.80
N LEU A 234 -34.57 17.14 -8.34
CA LEU A 234 -35.45 17.78 -7.35
C LEU A 234 -35.01 17.46 -5.92
N PRO A 235 -35.05 18.42 -4.96
CA PRO A 235 -34.61 18.17 -3.57
C PRO A 235 -35.34 17.02 -2.85
N GLU A 236 -36.55 16.66 -3.28
CA GLU A 236 -37.33 15.56 -2.73
C GLU A 236 -36.81 14.17 -3.15
N GLU A 237 -36.06 14.09 -4.26
CA GLU A 237 -35.43 12.85 -4.75
C GLU A 237 -34.20 12.48 -3.90
N CYS A 238 -33.59 13.47 -3.24
CA CYS A 238 -32.40 13.31 -2.42
C CYS A 238 -32.67 12.69 -1.04
N GLN A 239 -33.92 12.67 -0.55
CA GLN A 239 -34.26 12.27 0.81
C GLN A 239 -34.65 10.79 0.91
N ARG A 240 -34.30 10.15 2.03
CA ARG A 240 -34.67 8.74 2.30
C ARG A 240 -36.21 8.57 2.23
N PRO A 241 -36.72 7.52 1.57
CA PRO A 241 -38.14 7.18 1.65
C PRO A 241 -38.57 6.87 3.10
N PRO A 242 -39.84 7.11 3.47
CA PRO A 242 -40.38 6.64 4.75
C PRO A 242 -40.33 5.11 4.83
N ASP A 243 -40.04 4.60 6.03
CA ASP A 243 -39.74 3.18 6.27
C ASP A 243 -41.03 2.35 6.37
N ASN A 244 -41.42 1.73 5.26
CA ASN A 244 -42.48 0.72 5.23
C ASN A 244 -41.83 -0.66 5.44
N SER A 245 -41.75 -1.09 6.69
CA SER A 245 -41.13 -2.37 7.08
C SER A 245 -42.01 -3.57 6.68
N GLU A 246 -41.95 -3.97 5.42
CA GLU A 246 -42.35 -5.32 5.00
C GLU A 246 -41.15 -6.26 5.13
N ASP A 247 -41.35 -7.38 5.82
CA ASP A 247 -40.32 -8.41 6.05
C ASP A 247 -40.08 -9.17 4.75
N CYS A 248 -38.98 -8.84 4.08
CA CYS A 248 -38.65 -9.41 2.79
C CYS A 248 -37.83 -10.68 3.00
N GLY A 249 -38.49 -11.81 2.68
CA GLY A 249 -37.83 -13.12 2.59
C GLY A 249 -36.73 -13.13 1.53
N SER A 250 -36.20 -14.31 1.23
CA SER A 250 -34.93 -14.53 0.51
C SER A 250 -34.85 -14.07 -0.97
N GLU A 251 -35.70 -13.15 -1.44
CA GLU A 251 -35.63 -12.54 -2.77
C GLU A 251 -35.00 -11.13 -2.74
N LEU A 252 -33.67 -11.12 -2.76
CA LEU A 252 -32.82 -10.05 -3.32
C LEU A 252 -33.10 -8.61 -2.82
N ASP A 253 -32.51 -8.27 -1.68
CA ASP A 253 -32.31 -6.90 -1.22
C ASP A 253 -31.65 -6.03 -2.32
N LYS A 254 -32.32 -4.95 -2.74
CA LYS A 254 -31.70 -3.93 -3.59
C LYS A 254 -31.09 -2.84 -2.72
N VAL A 255 -29.81 -2.58 -2.92
CA VAL A 255 -29.11 -1.44 -2.30
C VAL A 255 -29.36 -0.19 -3.15
N SER A 256 -29.83 0.88 -2.51
CA SER A 256 -29.97 2.22 -3.12
C SER A 256 -29.43 3.28 -2.17
N TRP A 257 -29.24 4.51 -2.68
CA TRP A 257 -28.61 5.61 -1.95
C TRP A 257 -29.57 6.79 -1.72
N PHE A 258 -29.31 7.58 -0.67
CA PHE A 258 -29.97 8.86 -0.38
C PHE A 258 -28.94 9.86 0.19
N TYR A 259 -29.18 11.17 0.05
CA TYR A 259 -28.26 12.22 0.51
C TYR A 259 -28.67 12.78 1.88
N GLU A 260 -27.71 12.96 2.78
CA GLU A 260 -27.91 13.65 4.05
C GLU A 260 -27.17 15.01 4.08
N HIS A 261 -27.95 16.09 4.15
CA HIS A 261 -27.44 17.47 4.18
C HIS A 261 -26.59 17.82 5.43
N LYS A 262 -26.72 17.06 6.53
CA LYS A 262 -25.97 17.32 7.78
C LYS A 262 -24.50 16.93 7.66
N THR A 263 -24.22 15.88 6.88
CA THR A 263 -22.88 15.32 6.66
C THR A 263 -22.38 15.55 5.23
N ASN A 264 -23.22 16.15 4.36
CA ASN A 264 -22.97 16.39 2.93
C ASN A 264 -22.53 15.14 2.17
N ASN A 265 -23.20 14.00 2.41
CA ASN A 265 -22.81 12.70 1.88
C ASN A 265 -24.01 11.84 1.49
N CYS A 266 -23.79 10.90 0.57
CA CYS A 266 -24.74 9.87 0.20
C CYS A 266 -24.55 8.59 1.04
N PHE A 267 -25.64 8.09 1.61
CA PHE A 267 -25.71 6.87 2.43
C PHE A 267 -26.54 5.81 1.71
N SER A 268 -26.11 4.55 1.80
CA SER A 268 -26.83 3.41 1.26
C SER A 268 -27.84 2.83 2.25
N PHE A 269 -28.90 2.22 1.72
CA PHE A 269 -29.87 1.43 2.47
C PHE A 269 -30.39 0.28 1.61
N THR A 270 -30.84 -0.80 2.27
CA THR A 270 -31.54 -1.91 1.62
C THR A 270 -33.03 -1.64 1.54
N HIS A 271 -33.65 -2.06 0.44
CA HIS A 271 -35.09 -2.11 0.29
C HIS A 271 -35.48 -3.24 -0.68
N CYS A 272 -36.74 -3.66 -0.62
CA CYS A 272 -37.23 -4.78 -1.39
C CYS A 272 -37.61 -4.36 -2.81
N ASN A 273 -37.40 -5.25 -3.77
CA ASN A 273 -37.67 -5.02 -5.20
C ASN A 273 -39.17 -5.12 -5.56
N SER A 274 -40.04 -4.53 -4.74
CA SER A 274 -41.48 -4.50 -4.99
C SER A 274 -41.82 -3.47 -6.07
N LYS A 275 -42.37 -3.94 -7.20
CA LYS A 275 -42.90 -3.08 -8.28
C LYS A 275 -44.24 -2.44 -7.88
N SER A 276 -44.23 -1.65 -6.81
CA SER A 276 -45.43 -1.11 -6.15
C SER A 276 -45.39 0.42 -6.05
N GLN A 277 -45.77 1.05 -7.17
CA GLN A 277 -46.34 2.40 -7.28
C GLN A 277 -45.43 3.64 -7.01
N GLN A 278 -45.08 4.26 -8.14
CA GLN A 278 -44.80 5.70 -8.35
C GLN A 278 -43.41 6.27 -7.98
N PRO A 279 -42.98 7.35 -8.68
CA PRO A 279 -41.60 7.46 -9.12
C PRO A 279 -40.75 8.34 -8.20
N ARG A 280 -40.26 7.79 -7.10
CA ARG A 280 -39.02 8.32 -6.51
C ARG A 280 -37.85 7.70 -7.25
N LYS A 281 -37.03 8.54 -7.90
CA LYS A 281 -35.78 8.11 -8.53
C LYS A 281 -34.79 7.75 -7.42
N LEU A 282 -34.78 6.47 -7.04
CA LEU A 282 -33.77 5.91 -6.17
C LEU A 282 -32.44 5.86 -6.94
N PHE A 283 -31.34 6.25 -6.29
CA PHE A 283 -30.00 6.16 -6.87
C PHE A 283 -29.48 4.75 -6.68
N ASP A 284 -28.99 4.13 -7.74
CA ASP A 284 -28.43 2.77 -7.71
C ASP A 284 -26.92 2.80 -7.44
N THR A 285 -26.29 3.96 -7.65
CA THR A 285 -24.86 4.19 -7.37
C THR A 285 -24.63 5.40 -6.44
N TYR A 286 -23.48 5.40 -5.78
CA TYR A 286 -23.02 6.53 -4.96
C TYR A 286 -22.73 7.76 -5.85
N GLU A 287 -22.14 7.51 -7.02
CA GLU A 287 -21.80 8.51 -8.03
C GLU A 287 -23.05 9.27 -8.50
N GLU A 288 -24.11 8.56 -8.92
CA GLU A 288 -25.38 9.20 -9.31
C GLU A 288 -25.99 10.05 -8.19
N CYS A 289 -25.94 9.56 -6.95
CA CYS A 289 -26.46 10.30 -5.80
C CYS A 289 -25.66 11.59 -5.54
N MET A 290 -24.32 11.53 -5.62
CA MET A 290 -23.45 12.69 -5.39
C MET A 290 -23.46 13.69 -6.56
N GLU A 291 -23.57 13.23 -7.81
CA GLU A 291 -23.77 14.11 -8.98
C GLU A 291 -25.12 14.86 -8.92
N CYS A 292 -26.14 14.21 -8.37
CA CYS A 292 -27.51 14.71 -8.32
C CYS A 292 -27.79 15.63 -7.11
N CYS A 293 -27.24 15.28 -5.93
CA CYS A 293 -27.58 15.91 -4.64
C CYS A 293 -26.39 16.60 -3.94
N GLY A 294 -25.18 16.52 -4.51
CA GLY A 294 -23.95 16.98 -3.87
C GLY A 294 -23.84 18.49 -3.60
N PRO A 295 -22.81 18.91 -2.84
CA PRO A 295 -22.70 20.28 -2.30
C PRO A 295 -22.45 21.37 -3.36
N GLN A 296 -22.07 21.02 -4.59
CA GLN A 296 -21.88 22.00 -5.68
C GLN A 296 -23.20 22.63 -6.17
N LEU A 297 -24.37 22.08 -5.81
CA LEU A 297 -25.68 22.52 -6.28
C LEU A 297 -26.64 23.00 -5.17
N SER A 298 -26.28 22.88 -3.89
CA SER A 298 -27.18 23.15 -2.74
C SER A 298 -26.65 24.13 -1.68
N GLY A 299 -25.48 24.74 -1.88
CA GLY A 299 -24.89 25.75 -0.98
C GLY A 299 -25.02 27.20 -1.48
N PRO A 300 -24.53 28.21 -0.71
CA PRO A 300 -24.57 29.63 -1.08
C PRO A 300 -24.01 29.90 -2.48
N CYS A 301 -22.93 29.21 -2.85
CA CYS A 301 -22.26 29.33 -4.14
C CYS A 301 -23.11 28.88 -5.34
N GLY A 302 -24.25 28.24 -5.13
CA GLY A 302 -25.22 27.88 -6.18
C GLY A 302 -26.30 28.95 -6.43
N LEU A 303 -26.44 29.95 -5.55
CA LEU A 303 -27.49 30.97 -5.60
C LEU A 303 -27.08 32.12 -6.55
N PRO A 304 -28.04 32.82 -7.20
CA PRO A 304 -27.72 33.97 -8.05
C PRO A 304 -27.30 35.19 -7.22
N THR A 305 -26.38 36.01 -7.72
CA THR A 305 -26.06 37.32 -7.11
C THR A 305 -27.32 38.18 -6.99
N LEU A 306 -27.66 38.65 -5.79
CA LEU A 306 -28.90 39.39 -5.52
C LEU A 306 -28.64 40.68 -4.74
N GLN A 307 -28.94 41.82 -5.37
CA GLN A 307 -28.77 43.15 -4.78
C GLN A 307 -29.82 43.48 -3.69
N GLY A 308 -31.04 42.94 -3.80
CA GLY A 308 -32.16 43.35 -2.95
C GLY A 308 -32.86 44.64 -3.40
N PRO A 309 -34.01 45.00 -2.79
CA PRO A 309 -34.81 46.17 -3.17
C PRO A 309 -34.34 47.48 -2.50
N CYS A 310 -33.55 47.39 -1.42
CA CYS A 310 -33.01 48.57 -0.74
C CYS A 310 -31.91 49.26 -1.58
N LYS A 311 -31.60 50.52 -1.22
CA LYS A 311 -30.74 51.42 -1.99
C LYS A 311 -29.48 51.89 -1.25
N ALA A 312 -29.02 51.12 -0.25
CA ALA A 312 -27.69 51.32 0.30
C ALA A 312 -26.61 50.99 -0.77
N TYR A 313 -25.41 51.50 -0.56
CA TYR A 313 -24.24 51.21 -1.39
C TYR A 313 -23.26 50.38 -0.58
N GLU A 314 -23.46 49.07 -0.54
CA GLU A 314 -22.55 48.14 0.13
C GLU A 314 -21.80 47.30 -0.91
N PRO A 315 -20.49 47.53 -1.14
CA PRO A 315 -19.71 46.64 -1.98
C PRO A 315 -19.55 45.28 -1.29
N ARG A 316 -19.99 44.22 -1.97
CA ARG A 316 -19.95 42.82 -1.51
C ARG A 316 -19.36 41.93 -2.61
N TRP A 317 -19.11 40.67 -2.29
CA TRP A 317 -18.63 39.65 -3.22
C TRP A 317 -19.64 38.52 -3.36
N ALA A 318 -19.77 37.96 -4.56
CA ALA A 318 -20.61 36.81 -4.86
C ALA A 318 -19.86 35.86 -5.79
N TYR A 319 -20.01 34.56 -5.60
CA TYR A 319 -19.43 33.55 -6.48
C TYR A 319 -20.26 33.41 -7.76
N SER A 320 -19.61 33.61 -8.90
CA SER A 320 -20.21 33.48 -10.23
C SER A 320 -19.96 32.07 -10.77
N SER A 321 -20.98 31.21 -10.76
CA SER A 321 -20.87 29.83 -11.25
C SER A 321 -20.55 29.74 -12.75
N SER A 322 -20.96 30.73 -13.55
CA SER A 322 -20.65 30.80 -15.00
C SER A 322 -19.21 31.18 -15.32
N GLN A 323 -18.48 31.78 -14.36
CA GLN A 323 -17.11 32.24 -14.53
C GLN A 323 -16.14 31.58 -13.53
N GLN A 324 -16.64 30.70 -12.66
CA GLN A 324 -15.92 30.01 -11.58
C GLN A 324 -15.05 30.93 -10.71
N GLN A 325 -15.55 32.14 -10.44
CA GLN A 325 -14.79 33.19 -9.75
C GLN A 325 -15.70 34.07 -8.90
N CYS A 326 -15.16 34.55 -7.78
CA CYS A 326 -15.78 35.58 -6.95
C CYS A 326 -15.73 36.95 -7.62
N GLN A 327 -16.89 37.61 -7.72
CA GLN A 327 -17.07 38.90 -8.38
C GLN A 327 -17.70 39.90 -7.42
N SER A 328 -17.24 41.16 -7.48
CA SER A 328 -17.79 42.23 -6.67
C SER A 328 -19.14 42.72 -7.22
N PHE A 329 -20.12 42.93 -6.35
CA PHE A 329 -21.41 43.54 -6.68
C PHE A 329 -21.81 44.57 -5.61
N ILE A 330 -22.82 45.38 -5.90
CA ILE A 330 -23.40 46.30 -4.92
C ILE A 330 -24.63 45.65 -4.30
N TYR A 331 -24.59 45.44 -2.99
CA TYR A 331 -25.73 45.03 -2.18
C TYR A 331 -26.50 46.26 -1.69
N GLY A 332 -27.83 46.18 -1.72
CA GLY A 332 -28.75 47.26 -1.39
C GLY A 332 -28.97 47.47 0.11
N GLY A 333 -28.41 46.61 0.97
CA GLY A 333 -28.51 46.72 2.44
C GLY A 333 -29.74 46.05 3.07
N CYS A 334 -30.65 45.48 2.28
CA CYS A 334 -31.73 44.62 2.78
C CYS A 334 -32.16 43.60 1.70
N GLU A 335 -32.70 42.46 2.17
CA GLU A 335 -33.18 41.31 1.40
C GLU A 335 -32.18 40.78 0.36
N GLY A 336 -31.64 39.59 0.61
CA GLY A 336 -30.65 38.96 -0.25
C GLY A 336 -30.71 37.45 -0.17
N ASN A 337 -29.64 36.81 -0.60
CA ASN A 337 -29.40 35.40 -0.37
C ASN A 337 -27.94 35.18 0.06
N ASP A 338 -27.61 33.95 0.41
CA ASP A 338 -26.33 33.62 1.04
C ASP A 338 -25.12 33.70 0.08
N ASN A 339 -25.31 34.01 -1.22
CA ASN A 339 -24.22 34.34 -2.14
C ASN A 339 -23.79 35.81 -1.99
N ASN A 340 -23.45 36.20 -0.75
CA ASN A 340 -23.12 37.56 -0.36
C ASN A 340 -22.04 37.55 0.74
N PHE A 341 -20.80 37.86 0.34
CA PHE A 341 -19.61 37.82 1.18
C PHE A 341 -19.04 39.24 1.36
N GLU A 342 -18.45 39.51 2.53
CA GLU A 342 -17.87 40.83 2.85
C GLU A 342 -16.56 41.11 2.12
N SER A 343 -15.78 40.06 1.82
CA SER A 343 -14.50 40.16 1.12
C SER A 343 -14.36 39.14 0.00
N LYS A 344 -13.42 39.41 -0.90
CA LYS A 344 -13.07 38.49 -1.99
C LYS A 344 -12.55 37.18 -1.42
N GLU A 345 -11.71 37.28 -0.40
CA GLU A 345 -11.06 36.17 0.29
C GLU A 345 -12.11 35.28 0.98
N ALA A 346 -13.09 35.86 1.67
CA ALA A 346 -14.19 35.10 2.28
C ALA A 346 -15.02 34.34 1.24
N CYS A 347 -15.25 34.94 0.06
CA CYS A 347 -15.90 34.25 -1.06
C CYS A 347 -15.01 33.12 -1.63
N GLU A 348 -13.71 33.36 -1.84
CA GLU A 348 -12.77 32.39 -2.42
C GLU A 348 -12.36 31.25 -1.46
N GLU A 349 -12.58 31.42 -0.15
CA GLU A 349 -12.47 30.35 0.85
C GLU A 349 -13.77 29.56 1.03
N THR A 350 -14.94 30.21 0.87
CA THR A 350 -16.24 29.54 1.01
C THR A 350 -16.67 28.81 -0.26
N CYS A 351 -16.31 29.33 -1.44
CA CYS A 351 -16.76 28.83 -2.74
C CYS A 351 -15.62 28.24 -3.59
N PRO A 352 -15.92 27.43 -4.63
CA PRO A 352 -14.90 26.71 -5.39
C PRO A 352 -14.01 27.61 -6.25
N TYR A 353 -12.89 28.11 -5.70
CA TYR A 353 -11.94 28.97 -6.42
C TYR A 353 -10.55 28.33 -6.57
N PRO A 354 -9.98 28.24 -7.79
CA PRO A 354 -8.66 27.65 -8.02
C PRO A 354 -7.52 28.61 -7.60
N LYS A 355 -6.94 28.37 -6.42
CA LYS A 355 -5.77 29.13 -5.90
C LYS A 355 -4.51 28.86 -6.73
N LYS A 356 -4.22 29.69 -7.74
CA LYS A 356 -2.93 29.69 -8.46
C LYS A 356 -1.82 30.31 -7.59
N GLN A 357 -0.97 29.50 -6.97
CA GLN A 357 0.26 29.98 -6.32
C GLN A 357 1.50 29.86 -7.24
N HIS A 358 2.43 30.81 -7.11
CA HIS A 358 3.71 30.77 -7.82
C HIS A 358 4.73 29.90 -7.07
N CYS A 359 4.86 28.64 -7.48
CA CYS A 359 5.86 27.73 -6.92
C CYS A 359 7.29 28.19 -7.16
N LYS A 360 8.12 28.15 -6.11
CA LYS A 360 9.58 28.23 -6.26
C LYS A 360 10.07 26.91 -6.88
N ALA A 361 10.97 26.99 -7.87
CA ALA A 361 11.48 25.81 -8.56
C ALA A 361 12.06 24.78 -7.58
N CYS A 362 11.54 23.55 -7.60
CA CYS A 362 11.97 22.49 -6.71
C CYS A 362 13.46 22.17 -6.92
N LYS A 363 14.27 22.35 -5.87
CA LYS A 363 15.67 21.93 -5.85
C LYS A 363 15.81 20.75 -4.88
N PRO A 364 16.24 19.56 -5.35
CA PRO A 364 16.51 18.44 -4.47
C PRO A 364 17.44 18.86 -3.32
N ARG A 365 17.10 18.48 -2.08
CA ARG A 365 17.81 18.91 -0.86
C ARG A 365 19.21 18.28 -0.67
N GLY A 366 19.79 17.71 -1.73
CA GLY A 366 21.10 17.07 -1.73
C GLY A 366 21.72 16.97 -3.12
N LYS A 367 23.02 16.65 -3.18
CA LYS A 367 23.68 16.28 -4.45
C LYS A 367 23.24 14.87 -4.83
N MET A 368 23.12 14.59 -6.12
CA MET A 368 22.74 13.26 -6.66
C MET A 368 23.44 12.07 -6.00
N VAL A 369 24.74 12.19 -5.69
CA VAL A 369 25.52 11.15 -5.00
C VAL A 369 25.08 10.96 -3.55
N THR A 370 24.78 12.04 -2.82
CA THR A 370 24.31 11.96 -1.43
C THR A 370 22.88 11.41 -1.34
N SER A 371 22.04 11.66 -2.34
CA SER A 371 20.71 11.02 -2.45
C SER A 371 20.85 9.52 -2.71
N PHE A 372 21.68 9.13 -3.69
CA PHE A 372 21.95 7.72 -4.01
C PHE A 372 22.40 6.90 -2.79
N CYS A 373 23.26 7.48 -1.94
CA CYS A 373 23.75 6.80 -0.74
C CYS A 373 22.76 6.75 0.43
N ARG A 374 21.71 7.57 0.43
CA ARG A 374 20.67 7.62 1.48
C ARG A 374 19.42 6.80 1.15
N SER A 375 19.09 6.67 -0.13
CA SER A 375 17.93 5.90 -0.61
C SER A 375 18.15 4.40 -0.52
N ASP A 376 17.13 3.63 -0.14
CA ASP A 376 17.18 2.17 -0.06
C ASP A 376 17.15 1.50 -1.45
N PHE A 377 16.52 2.16 -2.42
CA PHE A 377 16.44 1.71 -3.81
C PHE A 377 16.76 2.84 -4.79
N VAL A 378 17.34 2.47 -5.93
CA VAL A 378 17.58 3.37 -7.06
C VAL A 378 17.30 2.63 -8.36
N ILE A 379 16.38 3.15 -9.15
CA ILE A 379 15.94 2.57 -10.42
C ILE A 379 15.99 3.59 -11.56
N LEU A 380 16.16 3.07 -12.77
CA LEU A 380 15.80 3.73 -14.02
C LEU A 380 14.49 3.13 -14.52
N GLY A 381 13.56 3.96 -14.96
CA GLY A 381 12.29 3.49 -15.50
C GLY A 381 11.48 4.62 -16.14
N ARG A 382 10.26 4.32 -16.56
CA ARG A 382 9.30 5.34 -17.03
C ARG A 382 8.09 5.35 -16.11
N MET A 383 7.73 6.54 -15.66
CA MET A 383 6.49 6.78 -14.94
C MET A 383 5.31 6.73 -15.92
N THR A 384 4.29 6.00 -15.52
CA THR A 384 3.01 5.78 -16.19
C THR A 384 1.91 5.90 -15.12
N GLU A 385 0.73 6.39 -15.48
CA GLU A 385 -0.41 6.50 -14.55
C GLU A 385 -0.02 7.20 -13.22
N LEU A 386 0.23 8.50 -13.30
CA LEU A 386 0.44 9.35 -12.11
C LEU A 386 -0.93 9.75 -11.54
N THR A 387 -1.19 9.39 -10.30
CA THR A 387 -2.36 9.81 -9.52
C THR A 387 -1.92 10.75 -8.40
N GLU A 388 -2.44 11.98 -8.43
CA GLU A 388 -2.15 13.05 -7.47
C GLU A 388 -3.30 13.11 -6.44
N GLU A 389 -3.02 12.85 -5.16
CA GLU A 389 -3.99 12.89 -4.04
C GLU A 389 -3.56 13.98 -3.05
N ARG A 390 -4.38 14.38 -2.07
CA ARG A 390 -4.07 15.61 -1.31
C ARG A 390 -2.77 15.57 -0.48
N ASP A 391 -2.44 14.44 0.15
CA ASP A 391 -1.25 14.25 1.00
C ASP A 391 -0.34 13.09 0.53
N SER A 392 -0.80 12.36 -0.48
CA SER A 392 -0.20 11.15 -1.04
C SER A 392 -0.35 11.12 -2.55
N GLY A 393 0.15 10.08 -3.18
CA GLY A 393 -0.22 9.75 -4.55
C GLY A 393 0.46 8.45 -4.95
N HIS A 394 0.26 8.02 -6.18
CA HIS A 394 0.95 6.85 -6.69
C HIS A 394 1.32 7.04 -8.16
N ALA A 395 2.41 6.38 -8.58
CA ALA A 395 2.77 6.24 -9.98
C ALA A 395 3.14 4.78 -10.25
N LEU A 396 2.68 4.25 -11.37
CA LEU A 396 3.18 2.98 -11.88
C LEU A 396 4.50 3.24 -12.63
N VAL A 397 5.57 2.55 -12.25
CA VAL A 397 6.89 2.71 -12.85
C VAL A 397 7.27 1.44 -13.58
N THR A 398 7.35 1.52 -14.90
CA THR A 398 7.97 0.47 -15.71
C THR A 398 9.48 0.50 -15.48
N VAL A 399 10.00 -0.47 -14.72
CA VAL A 399 11.42 -0.54 -14.33
C VAL A 399 12.25 -1.06 -15.50
N GLU A 400 13.20 -0.25 -15.98
CA GLU A 400 14.11 -0.60 -17.09
C GLU A 400 15.48 -1.08 -16.57
N GLU A 401 16.01 -0.49 -15.48
CA GLU A 401 17.29 -0.90 -14.87
C GLU A 401 17.27 -0.67 -13.35
N ILE A 402 17.82 -1.61 -12.57
CA ILE A 402 17.94 -1.49 -11.11
C ILE A 402 19.40 -1.20 -10.77
N LEU A 403 19.69 0.02 -10.29
CA LEU A 403 21.03 0.47 -9.90
C LEU A 403 21.34 0.20 -8.43
N LYS A 404 20.32 0.21 -7.56
CA LYS A 404 20.43 -0.10 -6.13
C LYS A 404 19.12 -0.75 -5.64
N ASP A 405 19.24 -1.79 -4.83
CA ASP A 405 18.12 -2.51 -4.21
C ASP A 405 18.63 -3.16 -2.91
N GLU A 406 18.52 -2.46 -1.78
CA GLU A 406 18.96 -2.96 -0.46
C GLU A 406 17.84 -3.67 0.32
N LYS A 407 16.57 -3.37 0.03
CA LYS A 407 15.42 -3.77 0.88
C LYS A 407 14.17 -4.22 0.13
N MET A 408 14.08 -4.05 -1.20
CA MET A 408 12.81 -4.16 -1.93
C MET A 408 12.69 -5.47 -2.74
N GLY A 409 13.81 -6.07 -3.15
CA GLY A 409 13.77 -7.32 -3.91
C GLY A 409 13.27 -7.14 -5.35
N LEU A 410 13.46 -5.96 -5.92
CA LEU A 410 12.97 -5.52 -7.23
C LEU A 410 13.23 -6.50 -8.38
N ARG A 411 14.31 -7.29 -8.28
CA ARG A 411 14.66 -8.32 -9.28
C ARG A 411 13.64 -9.47 -9.40
N PHE A 412 12.69 -9.59 -8.47
CA PHE A 412 11.63 -10.61 -8.51
C PHE A 412 10.33 -10.14 -9.18
N PHE A 413 10.13 -8.83 -9.42
CA PHE A 413 8.91 -8.28 -10.03
C PHE A 413 8.79 -8.53 -11.54
N GLY A 414 9.84 -9.04 -12.19
CA GLY A 414 9.81 -9.50 -13.58
C GLY A 414 9.57 -8.38 -14.59
N LYS A 415 8.36 -8.31 -15.15
CA LYS A 415 7.93 -7.31 -16.15
C LYS A 415 6.77 -6.43 -15.67
N GLU A 416 6.24 -6.65 -14.46
CA GLU A 416 5.13 -5.85 -13.95
C GLU A 416 5.62 -4.45 -13.53
N PRO A 417 4.81 -3.39 -13.71
CA PRO A 417 5.19 -2.07 -13.26
C PRO A 417 5.24 -2.00 -11.72
N LEU A 418 6.26 -1.36 -11.19
CA LEU A 418 6.41 -1.10 -9.77
C LEU A 418 5.47 0.03 -9.36
N GLU A 419 4.56 -0.23 -8.42
CA GLU A 419 3.77 0.82 -7.79
C GLU A 419 4.66 1.61 -6.82
N VAL A 420 4.76 2.94 -7.03
CA VAL A 420 5.55 3.85 -6.21
C VAL A 420 4.62 4.86 -5.55
N THR A 421 4.58 4.85 -4.22
CA THR A 421 3.74 5.73 -3.41
C THR A 421 4.49 7.02 -3.05
N PHE A 422 3.86 8.16 -3.28
CA PHE A 422 4.33 9.45 -2.77
C PHE A 422 3.69 9.70 -1.40
N LEU A 423 4.44 10.20 -0.42
CA LEU A 423 3.96 10.58 0.90
C LEU A 423 4.41 11.99 1.27
N ASN A 424 3.54 12.74 1.98
CA ASN A 424 3.79 14.10 2.44
C ASN A 424 4.08 15.09 1.28
N MET A 425 3.44 14.88 0.14
CA MET A 425 3.68 15.63 -1.10
C MET A 425 2.74 16.83 -1.21
N ASP A 426 3.29 18.04 -1.39
CA ASP A 426 2.48 19.22 -1.75
C ASP A 426 2.29 19.26 -3.28
N TRP A 427 1.18 18.74 -3.76
CA TRP A 427 0.87 18.70 -5.20
C TRP A 427 0.55 20.05 -5.83
N ASN A 428 0.39 21.11 -5.04
CA ASN A 428 0.38 22.46 -5.61
C ASN A 428 1.78 22.83 -6.14
N CYS A 429 2.84 22.31 -5.51
CA CYS A 429 4.24 22.54 -5.85
C CYS A 429 5.10 21.26 -5.69
N PRO A 430 4.88 20.19 -6.49
CA PRO A 430 5.41 18.87 -6.23
C PRO A 430 6.95 18.85 -6.19
N CYS A 431 7.47 18.27 -5.10
CA CYS A 431 8.89 18.15 -4.81
C CYS A 431 9.19 16.71 -4.37
N PRO A 432 10.03 15.92 -5.08
CA PRO A 432 10.73 16.26 -6.32
C PRO A 432 9.78 16.52 -7.50
N ASN A 433 10.29 17.13 -8.57
CA ASN A 433 9.50 17.48 -9.77
C ASN A 433 9.17 16.22 -10.59
N ILE A 434 8.03 15.59 -10.28
CA ILE A 434 7.54 14.35 -10.89
C ILE A 434 7.03 14.59 -12.31
N THR A 435 6.15 15.56 -12.50
CA THR A 435 5.51 15.86 -13.80
C THR A 435 6.48 16.33 -14.87
N GLY A 436 7.44 17.20 -14.51
CA GLY A 436 8.53 17.58 -15.41
C GLY A 436 9.39 16.38 -15.81
N ALA A 437 9.82 15.57 -14.85
CA ALA A 437 10.66 14.40 -15.12
C ALA A 437 9.94 13.32 -15.96
N ALA A 438 8.66 13.05 -15.68
CA ALA A 438 7.84 12.09 -16.43
C ALA A 438 7.66 12.49 -17.90
N SER A 439 7.54 13.80 -18.19
CA SER A 439 7.44 14.31 -19.56
C SER A 439 8.71 14.12 -20.40
N GLU A 440 9.88 13.93 -19.75
CA GLU A 440 11.18 13.73 -20.40
C GLU A 440 11.51 12.24 -20.65
N GLY A 441 10.61 11.30 -20.32
CA GLY A 441 10.72 9.88 -20.68
C GLY A 441 11.34 8.99 -19.59
N GLN A 442 12.62 8.60 -19.73
CA GLN A 442 13.29 7.76 -18.73
C GLN A 442 13.72 8.62 -17.53
N VAL A 443 13.32 8.24 -16.33
CA VAL A 443 13.62 8.92 -15.08
C VAL A 443 14.55 8.10 -14.18
N ILE A 444 15.36 8.80 -13.38
CA ILE A 444 16.09 8.22 -12.25
C ILE A 444 15.24 8.46 -11.01
N ILE A 445 14.92 7.40 -10.28
CA ILE A 445 14.15 7.43 -9.03
C ILE A 445 15.04 6.89 -7.91
N MET A 446 15.15 7.62 -6.80
CA MET A 446 15.84 7.22 -5.58
C MET A 446 14.91 7.45 -4.40
N GLY A 447 14.49 6.37 -3.74
CA GLY A 447 13.49 6.39 -2.67
C GLY A 447 13.81 5.42 -1.54
N ASN A 448 12.87 5.31 -0.60
CA ASN A 448 13.01 4.47 0.59
C ASN A 448 12.04 3.29 0.52
N ALA A 449 12.41 2.17 1.14
CA ALA A 449 11.59 0.96 1.16
C ALA A 449 11.09 0.69 2.58
N HIS A 450 9.78 0.62 2.74
CA HIS A 450 9.12 0.36 4.03
C HIS A 450 8.07 -0.73 3.83
N GLU A 451 8.14 -1.81 4.62
CA GLU A 451 7.16 -2.92 4.58
C GLU A 451 6.88 -3.50 3.18
N GLY A 452 7.90 -3.47 2.29
CA GLY A 452 7.80 -3.94 0.90
C GLY A 452 7.30 -2.90 -0.11
N MET A 453 6.90 -1.71 0.34
CA MET A 453 6.44 -0.60 -0.53
C MET A 453 7.59 0.27 -1.01
N ALA A 454 7.46 0.80 -2.23
CA ALA A 454 8.38 1.81 -2.79
C ALA A 454 7.87 3.22 -2.48
N ILE A 455 8.57 3.94 -1.60
CA ILE A 455 8.11 5.24 -1.09
C ILE A 455 9.01 6.39 -1.58
N LEU A 456 8.37 7.48 -2.00
CA LEU A 456 8.99 8.76 -2.31
C LEU A 456 8.43 9.86 -1.39
N GLN A 457 9.33 10.59 -0.75
CA GLN A 457 9.06 11.71 0.16
C GLN A 457 9.66 13.01 -0.42
N PRO A 458 9.41 14.20 0.15
CA PRO A 458 9.91 15.46 -0.40
C PRO A 458 11.44 15.60 -0.54
N GLU A 459 12.19 14.82 0.24
CA GLU A 459 13.64 14.69 0.17
C GLU A 459 14.15 13.65 -0.85
N SER A 460 13.27 12.80 -1.37
CA SER A 460 13.62 11.78 -2.37
C SER A 460 14.05 12.41 -3.69
N TYR A 461 14.84 11.66 -4.47
CA TYR A 461 15.35 12.16 -5.75
C TYR A 461 14.55 11.56 -6.90
N VAL A 462 13.83 12.41 -7.63
CA VAL A 462 13.31 12.10 -8.97
C VAL A 462 13.89 13.14 -9.94
N GLY A 463 14.34 12.67 -11.10
CA GLY A 463 14.73 13.55 -12.19
C GLY A 463 15.15 12.79 -13.43
N ALA A 464 15.04 13.42 -14.60
CA ALA A 464 15.32 12.81 -15.89
C ALA A 464 16.69 12.11 -15.95
N SER A 465 16.73 10.96 -16.61
CA SER A 465 17.96 10.25 -16.85
C SER A 465 18.82 10.99 -17.88
N SER A 466 20.13 10.77 -17.82
CA SER A 466 21.00 11.06 -18.96
C SER A 466 22.23 10.17 -18.90
N PRO A 467 22.89 9.87 -20.04
CA PRO A 467 24.06 8.99 -20.05
C PRO A 467 25.16 9.45 -19.08
N ARG A 468 25.33 10.77 -18.93
CA ARG A 468 26.28 11.37 -17.98
C ARG A 468 25.88 11.16 -16.51
N ARG A 469 24.58 11.25 -16.19
CA ARG A 469 24.05 11.01 -14.83
C ARG A 469 24.16 9.52 -14.48
N VAL A 470 23.69 8.64 -15.35
CA VAL A 470 23.73 7.17 -15.16
C VAL A 470 25.17 6.67 -15.03
N ARG A 471 26.09 7.10 -15.90
CA ARG A 471 27.52 6.76 -15.78
C ARG A 471 28.09 7.18 -14.42
N LYS A 472 27.75 8.39 -13.94
CA LYS A 472 28.21 8.87 -12.63
C LYS A 472 27.67 8.02 -11.47
N LEU A 473 26.43 7.53 -11.55
CA LEU A 473 25.88 6.60 -10.55
C LEU A 473 26.59 5.24 -10.60
N ARG A 474 26.88 4.70 -11.79
CA ARG A 474 27.68 3.48 -11.94
C ARG A 474 29.11 3.63 -11.39
N GLU A 475 29.72 4.82 -11.51
CA GLU A 475 31.01 5.15 -10.88
C GLU A 475 30.93 5.29 -9.35
N VAL A 476 29.79 5.72 -8.78
CA VAL A 476 29.54 5.75 -7.33
C VAL A 476 29.48 4.32 -6.77
N ILE A 477 28.82 3.41 -7.49
CA ILE A 477 28.73 1.98 -7.17
C ILE A 477 30.12 1.33 -7.26
N SER A 478 30.83 1.46 -8.39
CA SER A 478 32.11 0.74 -8.59
C SER A 478 33.25 1.21 -7.69
N LYS A 479 33.15 2.40 -7.09
CA LYS A 479 34.15 2.97 -6.17
C LYS A 479 33.72 2.89 -4.70
N ASN A 480 32.66 2.17 -4.35
CA ASN A 480 32.06 2.11 -3.00
C ASN A 480 31.96 3.50 -2.33
N THR A 481 31.59 4.52 -3.11
CA THR A 481 31.70 5.93 -2.66
C THR A 481 30.79 6.23 -1.47
N CYS A 482 29.70 5.48 -1.31
CA CYS A 482 28.80 5.61 -0.18
C CYS A 482 29.42 5.18 1.14
N ASP A 483 30.29 4.17 1.15
CA ASP A 483 30.92 3.67 2.37
C ASP A 483 32.05 4.61 2.81
N ILE A 484 32.79 5.16 1.84
CA ILE A 484 33.74 6.26 2.06
C ILE A 484 33.04 7.48 2.67
N LEU A 485 31.86 7.86 2.15
CA LEU A 485 31.08 8.98 2.70
C LEU A 485 30.56 8.71 4.12
N LYS A 486 30.10 7.48 4.41
CA LYS A 486 29.67 7.08 5.77
C LYS A 486 30.83 7.16 6.78
N ALA A 487 32.04 6.74 6.38
CA ALA A 487 33.24 6.82 7.23
C ALA A 487 33.62 8.28 7.58
N ILE A 488 33.50 9.19 6.60
CA ILE A 488 33.79 10.62 6.81
C ILE A 488 32.75 11.28 7.73
N THR A 489 31.46 10.92 7.64
CA THR A 489 30.41 11.53 8.49
C THR A 489 30.36 10.98 9.91
N ASN A 490 30.90 9.78 10.15
CA ASN A 490 30.89 9.11 11.45
C ASN A 490 32.22 9.24 12.22
N SER A 491 33.17 10.03 11.71
CA SER A 491 34.39 10.37 12.44
C SER A 491 34.06 11.37 13.57
N PRO A 492 34.43 11.11 14.84
CA PRO A 492 34.18 12.05 15.92
C PRO A 492 35.01 13.32 15.75
N GLN A 493 34.44 14.47 16.14
CA GLN A 493 35.16 15.73 16.37
C GLN A 493 35.72 15.77 17.80
#